data_AF-A0A930XR59-F1
#
_entry.id   AF-A0A930XR59-F1
#
_cell.length_a   1.000
_cell.length_b   1.000
_cell.length_c   1.000
_cell.angle_alpha   90.00
_cell.angle_beta   90.00
_cell.angle_gamma   90.00
#
_symmetry.space_group_name_H-M   'P 1'
#
loop_
_entity.id
_entity.type
_entity.pdbx_description
1 polymer ?
#
loop_
_entity_poly.entity_id
_entity_poly.type
_entity_poly.pdbx_seq_one_letter_code
_entity_poly.pdbx_strand_id
1 'polypeptide(L)'
;MSPDPQPPYSPKSEEKREETDAVAIAPSLSDKIATFFQFSSLGTTFRTEIVAGCTTFFTMAYILVVNPGILSNAIFLQASGDLFGELVMATALSAAIATLVMGLYSNYPFALAPGMGLNAYFAFSVVLEGGVNWRIALAAVLIEGLIFVGLTLGNIRTQIVEAIPDCIRHATAAGIGLFIAY
;
A
#
# COMPACT_ATOMS: atom_id res chain seq x y z
N MET A 1 -56.51 52.61 -2.51
CA MET A 1 -55.25 51.84 -2.45
C MET A 1 -55.46 50.60 -3.31
N SER A 2 -55.33 50.73 -4.63
CA SER A 2 -55.52 49.60 -5.55
C SER A 2 -54.20 48.85 -5.65
N PRO A 3 -54.17 47.51 -5.54
CA PRO A 3 -52.96 46.73 -5.67
C PRO A 3 -52.41 46.86 -7.10
N ASP A 4 -51.11 47.14 -7.22
CA ASP A 4 -50.44 47.30 -8.51
C ASP A 4 -50.52 46.00 -9.34
N PRO A 5 -50.62 46.12 -10.68
CA PRO A 5 -50.64 44.96 -11.57
C PRO A 5 -49.34 44.18 -11.45
N GLN A 6 -49.44 42.87 -11.19
CA GLN A 6 -48.29 41.97 -11.26
C GLN A 6 -47.74 41.97 -12.69
N PRO A 7 -46.42 42.12 -12.88
CA PRO A 7 -45.81 42.09 -14.20
C PRO A 7 -46.03 40.72 -14.87
N PRO A 8 -46.11 40.67 -16.22
CA PRO A 8 -46.39 39.44 -16.95
C PRO A 8 -45.32 38.37 -16.66
N TYR A 9 -45.79 37.17 -16.28
CA TYR A 9 -44.95 36.01 -16.07
C TYR A 9 -44.15 35.71 -17.36
N SER A 10 -42.82 35.78 -17.25
CA SER A 10 -41.89 35.56 -18.35
C SER A 10 -41.27 34.17 -18.22
N PRO A 11 -41.59 33.22 -19.12
CA PRO A 11 -41.08 31.85 -19.05
C PRO A 11 -39.55 31.75 -19.20
N LYS A 12 -38.88 32.83 -19.64
CA LYS A 12 -37.43 32.88 -19.88
C LYS A 12 -36.57 32.79 -18.61
N SER A 13 -37.13 33.04 -17.42
CA SER A 13 -36.39 32.93 -16.15
C SER A 13 -36.29 31.49 -15.63
N GLU A 14 -37.22 30.62 -16.02
CA GLU A 14 -37.18 29.19 -15.68
C GLU A 14 -36.38 28.41 -16.71
N GLU A 15 -36.51 28.75 -18.00
CA GLU A 15 -35.71 28.19 -19.09
C GLU A 15 -34.20 28.43 -18.85
N LYS A 16 -33.80 29.62 -18.37
CA LYS A 16 -32.42 29.93 -17.99
C LYS A 16 -31.95 29.19 -16.72
N ARG A 17 -32.88 28.79 -15.84
CA ARG A 17 -32.57 27.97 -14.65
C ARG A 17 -32.33 26.53 -15.06
N GLU A 18 -33.14 25.97 -15.94
CA GLU A 18 -32.93 24.64 -16.51
C GLU A 18 -31.67 24.57 -17.39
N GLU A 19 -31.35 25.62 -18.15
CA GLU A 19 -30.12 25.70 -18.95
C GLU A 19 -28.84 25.80 -18.09
N THR A 20 -28.94 26.36 -16.88
CA THR A 20 -27.80 26.46 -15.95
C THR A 20 -27.55 25.14 -15.22
N ASP A 21 -28.59 24.33 -15.01
CA ASP A 21 -28.47 22.98 -14.41
C ASP A 21 -28.16 21.90 -15.47
N ALA A 22 -28.38 22.17 -16.77
CA ALA A 22 -28.14 21.24 -17.88
C ALA A 22 -26.71 21.29 -18.47
N VAL A 23 -25.82 22.15 -17.97
CA VAL A 23 -24.38 22.02 -18.27
C VAL A 23 -23.82 20.92 -17.38
N ALA A 24 -24.12 19.67 -17.74
CA ALA A 24 -23.39 18.51 -17.26
C ALA A 24 -21.93 18.64 -17.70
N ILE A 25 -21.13 19.35 -16.90
CA ILE A 25 -19.67 19.37 -17.03
C ILE A 25 -19.26 17.91 -16.90
N ALA A 26 -18.71 17.34 -17.98
CA ALA A 26 -18.20 15.98 -17.96
C ALA A 26 -17.33 15.80 -16.71
N PRO A 27 -17.56 14.77 -15.89
CA PRO A 27 -16.87 14.63 -14.61
C PRO A 27 -15.37 14.73 -14.86
N SER A 28 -14.72 15.67 -14.18
CA SER A 28 -13.29 15.89 -14.34
C SER A 28 -12.54 14.63 -13.91
N LEU A 29 -11.31 14.45 -14.41
CA LEU A 29 -10.50 13.29 -14.01
C LEU A 29 -10.37 13.22 -12.47
N SER A 30 -10.26 14.37 -11.82
CA SER A 30 -10.24 14.51 -10.36
C SER A 30 -11.51 13.99 -9.69
N ASP A 31 -12.69 14.25 -10.26
CA ASP A 31 -13.98 13.79 -9.71
C ASP A 31 -14.16 12.28 -9.83
N LYS A 32 -13.67 11.69 -10.93
CA LYS A 32 -13.66 10.23 -11.11
C LYS A 32 -12.74 9.54 -10.12
N ILE A 33 -11.55 10.10 -9.88
CA ILE A 33 -10.60 9.60 -8.87
C ILE A 33 -11.20 9.72 -7.46
N ALA A 34 -11.78 10.88 -7.13
CA ALA A 34 -12.42 11.12 -5.83
C ALA A 34 -13.59 10.17 -5.57
N THR A 35 -14.36 9.82 -6.61
CA THR A 35 -15.45 8.84 -6.50
C THR A 35 -14.91 7.42 -6.31
N PHE A 36 -13.86 7.04 -7.06
CA PHE A 36 -13.25 5.71 -6.98
C PHE A 36 -12.66 5.42 -5.58
N PHE A 37 -11.90 6.36 -5.04
CA PHE A 37 -11.31 6.28 -3.70
C PHE A 37 -12.25 6.76 -2.59
N GLN A 38 -13.51 7.05 -2.90
CA GLN A 38 -14.54 7.42 -1.93
C GLN A 38 -14.15 8.61 -1.03
N PHE A 39 -13.54 9.65 -1.60
CA PHE A 39 -13.02 10.80 -0.84
C PHE A 39 -14.08 11.46 0.05
N SER A 40 -15.33 11.51 -0.41
CA SER A 40 -16.43 12.10 0.35
C SER A 40 -16.81 11.31 1.61
N SER A 41 -16.70 9.97 1.61
CA SER A 41 -16.98 9.17 2.81
C SER A 41 -15.79 9.13 3.75
N LEU A 42 -14.57 9.24 3.20
CA LEU A 42 -13.33 9.31 3.98
C LEU A 42 -13.00 10.73 4.48
N GLY A 43 -13.77 11.75 4.06
CA GLY A 43 -13.56 13.14 4.46
C GLY A 43 -12.22 13.72 4.01
N THR A 44 -11.67 13.26 2.89
CA THR A 44 -10.33 13.62 2.40
C THR A 44 -10.38 14.48 1.12
N THR A 45 -9.25 15.07 0.76
CA THR A 45 -9.10 15.88 -0.46
C THR A 45 -7.88 15.43 -1.25
N PHE A 46 -7.85 15.75 -2.55
CA PHE A 46 -6.72 15.42 -3.41
C PHE A 46 -5.37 15.96 -2.90
N ARG A 47 -5.37 17.15 -2.28
CA ARG A 47 -4.16 17.70 -1.64
C ARG A 47 -3.74 16.89 -0.42
N THR A 48 -4.70 16.51 0.42
CA THR A 48 -4.44 15.70 1.62
C THR A 48 -3.83 14.36 1.25
N GLU A 49 -4.39 13.67 0.24
CA GLU A 49 -3.92 12.35 -0.21
C GLU A 49 -2.52 12.41 -0.81
N ILE A 50 -2.20 13.44 -1.62
CA ILE A 50 -0.84 13.60 -2.15
C ILE A 50 0.16 13.81 -1.02
N VAL A 51 -0.16 14.68 -0.05
CA VAL A 51 0.73 14.94 1.09
C VAL A 51 0.89 13.68 1.93
N ALA A 52 -0.20 12.95 2.23
CA ALA A 52 -0.17 11.69 2.97
C ALA A 52 0.65 10.62 2.24
N GLY A 53 0.51 10.50 0.92
CA GLY A 53 1.31 9.61 0.09
C GLY A 53 2.80 9.96 0.13
N CYS A 54 3.15 11.25 -0.02
CA CYS A 54 4.52 11.72 0.11
C CYS A 54 5.10 11.44 1.50
N THR A 55 4.36 11.73 2.57
CA THR A 55 4.79 11.43 3.94
C THR A 55 5.05 9.93 4.11
N THR A 56 4.12 9.08 3.67
CA THR A 56 4.26 7.61 3.75
C THR A 56 5.47 7.13 2.97
N PHE A 57 5.70 7.66 1.77
CA PHE A 57 6.87 7.37 0.96
C PHE A 57 8.17 7.69 1.72
N PHE A 58 8.31 8.91 2.26
CA PHE A 58 9.51 9.29 3.00
C PHE A 58 9.70 8.50 4.29
N THR A 59 8.62 8.17 5.00
CA THR A 59 8.67 7.32 6.20
C THR A 59 9.21 5.92 5.88
N MET A 60 8.86 5.36 4.71
CA MET A 60 9.29 4.02 4.29
C MET A 60 10.57 4.02 3.45
N ALA A 61 11.02 5.17 2.96
CA ALA A 61 12.14 5.30 2.04
C ALA A 61 13.45 4.72 2.61
N TYR A 62 13.60 4.64 3.93
CA TYR A 62 14.77 4.02 4.56
C TYR A 62 15.00 2.57 4.10
N ILE A 63 13.93 1.85 3.74
CA ILE A 63 13.97 0.47 3.24
C ILE A 63 14.81 0.38 1.96
N LEU A 64 14.84 1.43 1.14
CA LEU A 64 15.63 1.47 -0.09
C LEU A 64 17.14 1.38 0.17
N VAL A 65 17.61 1.72 1.38
CA VAL A 65 19.02 1.60 1.76
C VAL A 65 19.23 0.37 2.64
N VAL A 66 18.37 0.18 3.65
CA VAL A 66 18.58 -0.86 4.66
C VAL A 66 18.34 -2.26 4.11
N ASN A 67 17.31 -2.47 3.28
CA ASN A 67 17.05 -3.81 2.74
C ASN A 67 18.17 -4.30 1.80
N PRO A 68 18.62 -3.51 0.80
CA PRO A 68 19.81 -3.87 0.00
C PRO A 68 21.08 -3.96 0.83
N GLY A 69 21.21 -3.15 1.89
CA GLY A 69 22.33 -3.23 2.82
C GLY A 69 22.42 -4.58 3.54
N ILE A 70 21.27 -5.17 3.93
CA ILE A 70 21.22 -6.50 4.53
C ILE A 70 21.45 -7.57 3.46
N LEU A 71 20.67 -7.52 2.37
CA LEU A 71 20.66 -8.57 1.35
C LEU A 71 21.97 -8.65 0.56
N SER A 72 22.67 -7.54 0.33
CA SER A 72 23.92 -7.54 -0.45
C SER A 72 25.08 -8.26 0.25
N ASN A 73 24.97 -8.54 1.55
CA ASN A 73 25.90 -9.41 2.27
C ASN A 73 25.68 -10.89 1.94
N ALA A 74 24.43 -11.30 1.71
CA ALA A 74 24.05 -12.69 1.45
C ALA A 74 23.89 -13.03 -0.04
N ILE A 75 23.49 -12.04 -0.84
CA ILE A 75 23.23 -12.15 -2.28
C ILE A 75 24.32 -11.37 -3.01
N PHE A 76 25.28 -12.10 -3.57
CA PHE A 76 26.36 -11.54 -4.39
C PHE A 76 26.81 -12.53 -5.47
N LEU A 77 27.46 -11.99 -6.51
CA LEU A 77 28.06 -12.78 -7.59
C LEU A 77 29.54 -13.03 -7.35
N GLN A 78 30.32 -11.96 -7.10
CA GLN A 78 31.77 -12.05 -6.85
C GLN A 78 32.14 -11.66 -5.42
N ALA A 79 31.65 -10.52 -4.95
CA ALA A 79 31.93 -10.00 -3.62
C ALA A 79 30.68 -9.39 -2.98
N SER A 80 30.60 -9.41 -1.66
CA SER A 80 29.52 -8.77 -0.91
C SER A 80 29.41 -7.29 -1.28
N GLY A 81 28.18 -6.81 -1.52
CA GLY A 81 27.91 -5.43 -1.95
C GLY A 81 27.81 -5.22 -3.47
N ASP A 82 28.25 -6.17 -4.30
CA ASP A 82 28.28 -6.04 -5.77
C ASP A 82 26.87 -5.76 -6.36
N LEU A 83 25.84 -6.38 -5.80
CA LEU A 83 24.45 -6.25 -6.27
C LEU A 83 23.64 -5.17 -5.55
N PHE A 84 24.26 -4.27 -4.79
CA PHE A 84 23.51 -3.29 -4.00
C PHE A 84 22.52 -2.47 -4.84
N GLY A 85 22.96 -1.89 -5.96
CA GLY A 85 22.10 -1.09 -6.84
C GLY A 85 20.96 -1.90 -7.47
N GLU A 86 21.22 -3.14 -7.86
CA GLU A 86 20.21 -4.05 -8.42
C GLU A 86 19.16 -4.41 -7.38
N LEU A 87 19.58 -4.67 -6.13
CA LEU A 87 18.70 -4.96 -5.00
C LEU A 87 17.85 -3.74 -4.61
N VAL A 88 18.38 -2.52 -4.69
CA VAL A 88 17.62 -1.27 -4.51
C VAL A 88 16.50 -1.21 -5.54
N MET A 89 16.85 -1.38 -6.82
CA MET A 89 15.87 -1.31 -7.92
C MET A 89 14.83 -2.40 -7.83
N ALA A 90 15.23 -3.64 -7.53
CA ALA A 90 14.32 -4.76 -7.34
C ALA A 90 13.34 -4.49 -6.19
N THR A 91 13.84 -4.01 -5.05
CA THR A 91 13.02 -3.66 -3.87
C THR A 91 12.03 -2.55 -4.19
N ALA A 92 12.49 -1.46 -4.79
CA ALA A 92 11.67 -0.31 -5.13
C ALA A 92 10.56 -0.69 -6.10
N LEU A 93 10.91 -1.44 -7.16
CA LEU A 93 9.96 -1.84 -8.18
C LEU A 93 8.94 -2.85 -7.63
N SER A 94 9.37 -3.85 -6.86
CA SER A 94 8.46 -4.82 -6.26
C SER A 94 7.50 -4.16 -5.26
N ALA A 95 8.00 -3.25 -4.41
CA ALA A 95 7.18 -2.53 -3.43
C ALA A 95 6.19 -1.57 -4.11
N ALA A 96 6.63 -0.88 -5.17
CA ALA A 96 5.75 -0.02 -5.96
C ALA A 96 4.62 -0.82 -6.62
N ILE A 97 4.94 -1.95 -7.26
CA ILE A 97 3.92 -2.81 -7.88
C ILE A 97 2.96 -3.36 -6.82
N ALA A 98 3.47 -3.89 -5.71
CA ALA A 98 2.63 -4.43 -4.65
C ALA A 98 1.69 -3.36 -4.06
N THR A 99 2.23 -2.17 -3.77
CA THR A 99 1.45 -1.05 -3.24
C THR A 99 0.43 -0.53 -4.25
N LEU A 100 0.78 -0.46 -5.54
CA LEU A 100 -0.16 -0.06 -6.59
C LEU A 100 -1.30 -1.07 -6.75
N VAL A 101 -1.01 -2.37 -6.72
CA VAL A 101 -2.04 -3.41 -6.75
C VAL A 101 -2.95 -3.26 -5.52
N MET A 102 -2.39 -3.04 -4.33
CA MET A 102 -3.19 -2.85 -3.12
C MET A 102 -4.09 -1.61 -3.18
N GLY A 103 -3.56 -0.49 -3.68
CA GLY A 103 -4.30 0.76 -3.80
C GLY A 103 -5.33 0.76 -4.92
N LEU A 104 -5.01 0.25 -6.11
CA LEU A 104 -5.87 0.33 -7.29
C LEU A 104 -6.84 -0.85 -7.41
N TYR A 105 -6.42 -2.06 -7.06
CA TYR A 105 -7.28 -3.24 -7.19
C TYR A 105 -8.08 -3.48 -5.92
N SER A 106 -7.43 -3.40 -4.75
CA SER A 106 -8.09 -3.69 -3.48
C SER A 106 -8.72 -2.45 -2.83
N ASN A 107 -8.38 -1.23 -3.27
CA ASN A 107 -8.85 0.04 -2.72
C ASN A 107 -8.65 0.15 -1.19
N TYR A 108 -7.51 -0.34 -0.70
CA TYR A 108 -7.14 -0.28 0.72
C TYR A 108 -5.88 0.57 0.92
N PRO A 109 -5.84 1.43 1.96
CA PRO A 109 -4.73 2.35 2.21
C PRO A 109 -3.56 1.67 2.93
N PHE A 110 -2.99 0.62 2.33
CA PHE A 110 -1.83 -0.09 2.87
C PHE A 110 -0.64 -0.01 1.92
N ALA A 111 0.47 0.53 2.43
CA ALA A 111 1.74 0.50 1.73
C ALA A 111 2.44 -0.83 1.99
N LEU A 112 2.86 -1.50 0.91
CA LEU A 112 3.46 -2.82 0.97
C LEU A 112 4.95 -2.72 0.66
N ALA A 113 5.77 -3.20 1.58
CA ALA A 113 7.23 -3.19 1.52
C ALA A 113 7.79 -4.46 2.20
N PRO A 114 9.07 -4.80 1.98
CA PRO A 114 9.68 -5.96 2.61
C PRO A 114 9.62 -5.93 4.15
N GLY A 115 9.35 -7.09 4.75
CA GLY A 115 9.39 -7.29 6.19
C GLY A 115 10.84 -7.38 6.69
N MET A 116 11.30 -6.35 7.41
CA MET A 116 12.70 -6.23 7.83
C MET A 116 13.24 -7.42 8.65
N GLY A 117 12.42 -8.02 9.51
CA GLY A 117 12.84 -9.17 10.32
C GLY A 117 13.07 -10.44 9.51
N LEU A 118 12.19 -10.73 8.55
CA LEU A 118 12.31 -11.92 7.70
C LEU A 118 13.51 -11.83 6.76
N ASN A 119 13.81 -10.63 6.27
CA ASN A 119 14.97 -10.41 5.40
C ASN A 119 16.29 -10.54 6.16
N ALA A 120 16.34 -10.08 7.42
CA ALA A 120 17.49 -10.30 8.29
C ALA A 120 17.68 -11.79 8.61
N TYR A 121 16.61 -12.52 8.93
CA TYR A 121 16.65 -13.97 9.14
C TYR A 121 17.13 -14.72 7.89
N PHE A 122 16.61 -14.36 6.72
CA PHE A 122 17.05 -14.93 5.43
C PHE A 122 18.55 -14.73 5.21
N ALA A 123 19.03 -13.49 5.35
CA ALA A 123 20.42 -13.16 5.05
C ALA A 123 21.38 -13.78 6.06
N PHE A 124 21.17 -13.54 7.36
CA PHE A 124 22.13 -13.93 8.39
C PHE A 124 21.99 -15.40 8.78
N SER A 125 20.78 -15.88 9.08
CA SER A 125 20.60 -17.23 9.61
C SER A 125 20.57 -18.30 8.51
N VAL A 126 19.88 -18.07 7.40
CA VAL A 126 19.71 -19.11 6.37
C VAL A 126 20.92 -19.16 5.43
N VAL A 127 21.32 -18.02 4.88
CA VAL A 127 22.38 -17.98 3.86
C VAL A 127 23.78 -17.94 4.48
N LEU A 128 24.04 -16.99 5.39
CA LEU A 128 25.39 -16.78 5.93
C LEU A 128 25.77 -17.83 6.98
N GLU A 129 24.95 -18.01 8.04
CA GLU A 129 25.20 -19.01 9.09
C GLU A 129 24.87 -20.43 8.62
N GLY A 130 23.70 -20.62 7.99
CA GLY A 130 23.25 -21.91 7.50
C GLY A 130 24.00 -22.42 6.27
N GLY A 131 24.80 -21.57 5.61
CA GLY A 131 25.59 -21.93 4.43
C GLY A 131 24.76 -22.32 3.20
N VAL A 132 23.46 -22.01 3.19
CA VAL A 132 22.58 -22.33 2.07
C VAL A 132 22.84 -21.38 0.91
N ASN A 133 22.97 -21.93 -0.30
CA ASN A 133 23.14 -21.10 -1.49
C ASN A 133 21.94 -20.14 -1.65
N TRP A 134 22.21 -18.84 -1.75
CA TRP A 134 21.17 -17.81 -1.84
C TRP A 134 20.18 -18.04 -2.99
N ARG A 135 20.59 -18.66 -4.09
CA ARG A 135 19.70 -19.00 -5.22
C ARG A 135 18.68 -20.05 -4.83
N ILE A 136 19.11 -21.07 -4.07
CA ILE A 136 18.24 -22.11 -3.54
C ILE A 136 17.31 -21.51 -2.48
N ALA A 137 17.85 -20.65 -1.62
CA ALA A 137 17.06 -19.96 -0.60
C ALA A 137 15.97 -19.07 -1.23
N LEU A 138 16.27 -18.31 -2.29
CA LEU A 138 15.27 -17.52 -3.03
C LEU A 138 14.22 -18.41 -3.71
N ALA A 139 14.62 -19.56 -4.27
CA ALA A 139 13.67 -20.52 -4.82
C ALA A 139 12.73 -21.07 -3.75
N ALA A 140 13.23 -21.33 -2.54
CA ALA A 140 12.42 -21.74 -1.40
C ALA A 140 11.42 -20.64 -0.99
N VAL A 141 11.83 -19.36 -0.96
CA VAL A 141 10.94 -18.22 -0.70
C VAL A 141 9.85 -18.10 -1.77
N LEU A 142 10.17 -18.32 -3.04
CA LEU A 142 9.17 -18.32 -4.11
C LEU A 142 8.13 -19.44 -3.91
N ILE A 143 8.59 -20.65 -3.57
CA ILE A 143 7.71 -21.80 -3.31
C ILE A 143 6.85 -21.54 -2.07
N GLU A 144 7.42 -20.97 -1.01
CA GLU A 144 6.69 -20.55 0.19
C GLU A 144 5.58 -19.56 -0.15
N GLY A 145 5.86 -18.55 -0.97
CA GLY A 145 4.85 -17.61 -1.45
C GLY A 145 3.71 -18.28 -2.21
N LEU A 146 4.01 -19.26 -3.08
CA LEU A 146 2.98 -20.03 -3.79
C LEU A 146 2.13 -20.88 -2.84
N ILE A 147 2.77 -21.52 -1.86
CA ILE A 147 2.07 -22.26 -0.81
C ILE A 147 1.16 -21.32 -0.02
N PHE A 148 1.66 -20.13 0.37
CA PHE A 148 0.90 -19.14 1.12
C PHE A 148 -0.33 -18.63 0.34
N VAL A 149 -0.20 -18.42 -0.97
CA VAL A 149 -1.34 -18.11 -1.85
C VAL A 149 -2.36 -19.25 -1.83
N GLY A 150 -1.92 -20.49 -1.98
CA GLY A 150 -2.81 -21.67 -1.90
C GLY A 150 -3.54 -21.77 -0.56
N LEU A 151 -2.84 -21.57 0.55
CA LEU A 151 -3.43 -21.56 1.90
C LEU A 151 -4.42 -20.41 2.12
N THR A 152 -4.15 -19.25 1.53
CA THR A 152 -5.03 -18.08 1.60
C THR A 152 -6.33 -18.32 0.85
N LEU A 153 -6.27 -18.96 -0.32
CA LEU A 153 -7.46 -19.35 -1.09
C LEU A 153 -8.30 -20.41 -0.36
N GLY A 154 -7.66 -21.27 0.45
CA GLY A 154 -8.33 -22.28 1.26
C GLY A 154 -8.90 -21.79 2.60
N ASN A 155 -8.85 -20.49 2.92
CA ASN A 155 -9.22 -19.91 4.23
C ASN A 155 -8.45 -20.48 5.44
N ILE A 156 -7.37 -21.24 5.21
CA ILE A 156 -6.58 -21.85 6.28
C ILE A 156 -5.86 -20.77 7.10
N ARG A 157 -5.44 -19.68 6.44
CA ARG A 157 -4.85 -18.52 7.10
C ARG A 157 -5.73 -17.98 8.24
N THR A 158 -7.04 -17.86 8.02
CA THR A 158 -7.96 -17.34 9.04
C THR A 158 -8.08 -18.31 10.21
N GLN A 159 -8.17 -19.62 9.92
CA GLN A 159 -8.23 -20.67 10.95
C GLN A 159 -6.97 -20.70 11.82
N ILE A 160 -5.78 -20.49 11.23
CA ILE A 160 -4.53 -20.40 11.98
C ILE A 160 -4.57 -19.21 12.96
N VAL A 161 -5.03 -18.03 12.50
CA VAL A 161 -5.09 -16.82 13.34
C VAL A 161 -6.09 -16.97 14.47
N GLU A 162 -7.22 -17.64 14.23
CA GLU A 162 -8.24 -17.94 15.24
C GLU A 162 -7.76 -18.99 16.25
N ALA A 163 -6.87 -19.89 15.85
CA ALA A 163 -6.25 -20.87 16.75
C ALA A 163 -5.22 -20.26 17.71
N ILE A 164 -4.70 -19.06 17.44
CA ILE A 164 -3.74 -18.37 18.31
C ILE A 164 -4.49 -17.76 19.50
N PRO A 165 -4.18 -18.16 20.75
CA PRO A 165 -4.79 -17.57 21.94
C PRO A 165 -4.53 -16.07 22.04
N ASP A 166 -5.51 -15.31 22.53
CA ASP A 166 -5.41 -13.84 22.63
C ASP A 166 -4.22 -13.40 23.49
N CYS A 167 -3.83 -14.17 24.51
CA CYS A 167 -2.65 -13.86 25.32
C CYS A 167 -1.35 -13.84 24.50
N ILE A 168 -1.19 -14.76 23.54
CA ILE A 168 -0.03 -14.78 22.64
C ILE A 168 -0.09 -13.61 21.66
N ARG A 169 -1.28 -13.31 21.13
CA ARG A 169 -1.48 -12.16 20.22
C ARG A 169 -1.06 -10.84 20.88
N HIS A 170 -1.48 -10.62 22.14
CA HIS A 170 -1.10 -9.44 22.89
C HIS A 170 0.39 -9.42 23.27
N ALA A 171 0.96 -10.56 23.67
CA ALA A 171 2.37 -10.67 24.01
C ALA A 171 3.28 -10.37 22.79
N THR A 172 2.93 -10.88 21.60
CA THR A 172 3.67 -10.59 20.36
C THR A 172 3.63 -9.10 20.01
N ALA A 173 2.47 -8.45 20.12
CA ALA A 173 2.36 -7.01 19.87
C ALA A 173 3.21 -6.18 20.86
N ALA A 174 3.16 -6.52 22.16
CA ALA A 174 3.98 -5.87 23.18
C ALA A 174 5.48 -6.10 22.94
N GLY A 175 5.88 -7.31 22.55
CA GLY A 175 7.27 -7.65 22.23
C GLY A 175 7.82 -6.87 21.04
N ILE A 176 7.05 -6.76 19.95
CA ILE A 176 7.44 -5.95 18.78
C ILE A 176 7.58 -4.48 19.17
N GLY A 177 6.65 -3.94 19.97
CA GLY A 177 6.72 -2.55 20.44
C GLY A 177 7.97 -2.28 21.30
N LEU A 178 8.29 -3.18 22.23
CA LEU A 178 9.47 -3.04 23.09
C LEU A 178 10.78 -3.13 22.29
N PHE A 179 10.84 -4.03 21.29
CA PHE A 179 12.01 -4.19 20.41
C PHE A 179 12.29 -2.98 19.53
N ILE A 180 11.27 -2.17 19.18
CA ILE A 180 11.46 -0.94 18.40
C ILE A 180 11.81 0.24 19.34
N ALA A 181 11.37 0.19 20.60
CA ALA A 181 11.64 1.25 21.58
C ALA A 181 13.09 1.27 22.11
N TYR A 182 13.79 0.12 22.11
CA TYR A 182 15.15 -0.07 22.67
C TYR A 182 16.02 -0.92 21.74
#